data_AF-A0A9D1KYV1-F1
#
_entry.id   AF-A0A9D1KYV1-F1
#
_cell.length_a   1.000
_cell.length_b   1.000
_cell.length_c   1.000
_cell.angle_alpha   90.00
_cell.angle_beta   90.00
_cell.angle_gamma   90.00
#
_symmetry.space_group_name_H-M   'P 1'
#
loop_
_entity.id
_entity.type
_entity.pdbx_description
1 polymer ?
#
loop_
_entity_poly.entity_id
_entity_poly.type
_entity_poly.pdbx_seq_one_letter_code
_entity_poly.pdbx_strand_id
1 'polypeptide(L)'
;MGTYTEQLDHIIETISPEDDNYTEELMAVMASFREFGEALDAFIVDKGYKGDITDVKAKVAFIKSKFDQAGIQEYPRNMKKWFTDQVRIKDRQKDRRTIFQLCFAFELDVQESEAFCQKVCLQRGFDCHMIEEAVFYYAIKHHLSYNEAMDIIHQVPKPDQQPLDLKGDVLFTQTITKEIDRFQSSEELIAFFIDNLDQFGYNNATAYRTIHHLWDTIQGPQGLANKEREILFAQDKPKEAKKLSTWDIYMQILGFYEFDDDHSPLFAFQDRSLKPILKNNALLHPLAEDCFPDRQGLEHILRGAHKSNELVRKTMILLAFYVYWTKWCLKNRDATIITNAEDCQRCYYEMNHYLVEAGYPALYAGNPYDWIFLYAMQDDYPLDTFRYFMKELYVHNQNLLYPLADASEKPEA
;
A
#
# COMPACT_ATOMS: atom_id res chain seq x y z
N MET A 1 4.90 -13.53 16.21
CA MET A 1 4.97 -12.41 15.23
C MET A 1 5.96 -11.30 15.63
N GLY A 2 6.32 -11.11 16.91
CA GLY A 2 7.29 -10.06 17.31
C GLY A 2 8.63 -10.14 16.59
N THR A 3 9.21 -11.33 16.46
CA THR A 3 10.55 -11.52 15.88
C THR A 3 10.71 -11.07 14.43
N TYR A 4 9.69 -11.19 13.57
CA TYR A 4 9.79 -10.79 12.16
C TYR A 4 9.73 -9.27 11.99
N THR A 5 8.80 -8.63 12.70
CA THR A 5 8.67 -7.16 12.64
C THR A 5 9.90 -6.50 13.27
N GLU A 6 10.33 -6.98 14.44
CA GLU A 6 11.53 -6.49 15.12
C GLU A 6 12.80 -6.63 14.26
N GLN A 7 12.92 -7.72 13.50
CA GLN A 7 14.02 -7.91 12.55
C GLN A 7 14.00 -6.84 11.45
N LEU A 8 12.84 -6.55 10.87
CA LEU A 8 12.75 -5.55 9.79
C LEU A 8 12.89 -4.12 10.30
N ASP A 9 12.37 -3.83 11.48
CA ASP A 9 12.59 -2.54 12.17
C ASP A 9 14.10 -2.34 12.43
N HIS A 10 14.83 -3.38 12.85
CA HIS A 10 16.28 -3.28 13.00
C HIS A 10 17.00 -3.10 11.66
N ILE A 11 16.58 -3.80 10.61
CA ILE A 11 17.20 -3.67 9.27
C ILE A 11 17.08 -2.24 8.74
N ILE A 12 15.94 -1.58 9.00
CA ILE A 12 15.70 -0.18 8.65
C ILE A 12 16.76 0.75 9.24
N GLU A 13 17.27 0.47 10.43
CA GLU A 13 18.26 1.30 11.13
C GLU A 13 19.72 1.04 10.69
N THR A 14 19.97 0.00 9.89
CA THR A 14 21.34 -0.47 9.60
C THR A 14 21.83 -0.20 8.18
N ILE A 15 20.94 0.09 7.24
CA ILE A 15 21.30 0.24 5.82
C ILE A 15 21.48 1.71 5.51
N SER A 16 22.55 2.07 4.81
CA SER A 16 22.80 3.42 4.33
C SER A 16 23.01 3.46 2.80
N PRO A 17 22.47 4.48 2.10
CA PRO A 17 22.87 4.81 0.74
C PRO A 17 24.37 4.99 0.52
N GLU A 18 25.11 5.32 1.58
CA GLU A 18 26.56 5.58 1.52
C GLU A 18 27.40 4.30 1.61
N ASP A 19 26.79 3.15 1.88
CA ASP A 19 27.49 1.87 2.02
C ASP A 19 28.01 1.37 0.66
N ASP A 20 29.28 0.96 0.61
CA ASP A 20 29.93 0.43 -0.61
C ASP A 20 29.18 -0.79 -1.20
N ASN A 21 28.43 -1.51 -0.36
CA ASN A 21 27.64 -2.70 -0.68
C ASN A 21 26.11 -2.45 -0.58
N TYR A 22 25.67 -1.19 -0.71
CA TYR A 22 24.26 -0.80 -0.58
C TYR A 22 23.33 -1.63 -1.46
N THR A 23 23.70 -1.88 -2.72
CA THR A 23 22.90 -2.69 -3.65
C THR A 23 22.72 -4.13 -3.15
N GLU A 24 23.79 -4.76 -2.64
CA GLU A 24 23.73 -6.10 -2.07
C GLU A 24 22.87 -6.15 -0.80
N GLU A 25 22.93 -5.11 0.04
CA GLU A 25 22.11 -5.00 1.25
C GLU A 25 20.64 -4.88 0.92
N LEU A 26 20.27 -4.03 -0.05
CA LEU A 26 18.89 -3.93 -0.54
C LEU A 26 18.37 -5.28 -1.03
N MET A 27 19.17 -6.04 -1.80
CA MET A 27 18.77 -7.38 -2.23
C MET A 27 18.56 -8.33 -1.04
N ALA A 28 19.41 -8.27 -0.02
CA ALA A 28 19.27 -9.06 1.19
C ALA A 28 17.98 -8.72 1.95
N VAL A 29 17.61 -7.43 2.03
CA VAL A 29 16.32 -7.02 2.59
C VAL A 29 15.17 -7.55 1.76
N MET A 30 15.20 -7.37 0.43
CA MET A 30 14.13 -7.85 -0.43
C MET A 30 13.91 -9.37 -0.26
N ALA A 31 14.98 -10.14 -0.08
CA ALA A 31 14.91 -11.58 0.20
C ALA A 31 14.42 -11.93 1.62
N SER A 32 14.44 -10.98 2.56
CA SER A 32 14.00 -11.19 3.95
C SER A 32 12.48 -11.06 4.14
N PHE A 33 11.78 -10.41 3.20
CA PHE A 33 10.33 -10.29 3.28
C PHE A 33 9.65 -11.63 3.09
N ARG A 34 8.68 -11.89 3.96
CA ARG A 34 7.90 -13.14 3.89
C ARG A 34 6.93 -13.11 2.73
N GLU A 35 6.87 -14.24 2.04
CA GLU A 35 5.77 -14.55 1.14
C GLU A 35 4.49 -14.86 1.92
N PHE A 36 3.35 -14.81 1.23
CA PHE A 36 2.05 -15.05 1.88
C PHE A 36 1.95 -16.42 2.55
N GLY A 37 2.48 -17.47 1.92
CA GLY A 37 2.50 -18.81 2.50
C GLY A 37 3.30 -18.88 3.80
N GLU A 38 4.41 -18.15 3.90
CA GLU A 38 5.27 -18.11 5.09
C GLU A 38 4.64 -17.29 6.22
N ALA A 39 3.97 -16.19 5.87
CA ALA A 39 3.18 -15.43 6.83
C ALA A 39 2.03 -16.28 7.38
N LEU A 40 1.38 -17.07 6.53
CA LEU A 40 0.31 -17.98 6.90
C LEU A 40 0.82 -19.17 7.72
N ASP A 41 2.02 -19.70 7.45
CA ASP A 41 2.68 -20.73 8.25
C ASP A 41 2.87 -20.25 9.69
N ALA A 42 3.42 -19.05 9.87
CA ALA A 42 3.59 -18.46 11.20
C ALA A 42 2.24 -18.28 11.91
N PHE A 43 1.20 -17.87 11.19
CA PHE A 43 -0.15 -17.70 11.73
C PHE A 43 -0.77 -19.04 12.19
N ILE A 44 -0.73 -20.09 11.37
CA ILE A 44 -1.34 -21.37 11.76
C ILE A 44 -0.60 -22.05 12.91
N VAL A 45 0.72 -21.88 13.01
CA VAL A 45 1.53 -22.36 14.14
C VAL A 45 1.12 -21.65 15.43
N ASP A 46 0.99 -20.32 15.39
CA ASP A 46 0.49 -19.52 16.51
C ASP A 46 -0.93 -19.96 16.94
N LYS A 47 -1.77 -20.34 15.96
CA LYS A 47 -3.12 -20.87 16.19
C LYS A 47 -3.16 -22.38 16.47
N GLY A 48 -2.03 -23.01 16.76
CA GLY A 48 -1.95 -24.36 17.33
C GLY A 48 -1.65 -25.49 16.34
N TYR A 49 -1.22 -25.21 15.12
CA TYR A 49 -0.68 -26.24 14.23
C TYR A 49 0.64 -26.79 14.78
N LYS A 50 0.71 -28.11 14.99
CA LYS A 50 1.88 -28.83 15.53
C LYS A 50 2.54 -29.78 14.53
N GLY A 51 2.07 -29.77 13.28
CA GLY A 51 2.61 -30.61 12.22
C GLY A 51 3.86 -30.02 11.58
N ASP A 52 4.40 -30.73 10.61
CA ASP A 52 5.51 -30.25 9.78
C ASP A 52 5.03 -29.10 8.87
N ILE A 53 5.71 -27.96 8.90
CA ILE A 53 5.39 -26.79 8.06
C ILE A 53 5.73 -27.01 6.59
N THR A 54 6.56 -28.01 6.26
CA THR A 54 6.86 -28.39 4.88
C THR A 54 5.76 -29.28 4.27
N ASP A 55 4.93 -29.92 5.12
CA ASP A 55 3.80 -30.73 4.66
C ASP A 55 2.58 -29.86 4.34
N VAL A 56 2.52 -29.40 3.09
CA VAL A 56 1.38 -28.63 2.57
C VAL A 56 0.03 -29.34 2.74
N LYS A 57 -0.02 -30.68 2.66
CA LYS A 57 -1.30 -31.39 2.83
C LYS A 57 -1.78 -31.32 4.27
N ALA A 58 -0.88 -31.51 5.23
CA ALA A 58 -1.20 -31.41 6.66
C ALA A 58 -1.63 -29.98 7.04
N LYS A 59 -0.94 -28.95 6.51
CA LYS A 59 -1.34 -27.54 6.69
C LYS A 59 -2.75 -27.26 6.18
N VAL A 60 -3.06 -27.69 4.95
CA VAL A 60 -4.39 -27.52 4.36
C VAL A 60 -5.45 -28.31 5.14
N ALA A 61 -5.14 -29.52 5.60
CA ALA A 61 -6.06 -30.31 6.42
C ALA A 61 -6.35 -29.63 7.76
N PHE A 62 -5.35 -29.02 8.39
CA PHE A 62 -5.54 -28.24 9.61
C PHE A 62 -6.46 -27.04 9.39
N ILE A 63 -6.23 -26.23 8.35
CA ILE A 63 -7.12 -25.10 8.01
C ILE A 63 -8.55 -25.59 7.74
N LYS A 64 -8.72 -26.69 6.98
CA LYS A 64 -10.06 -27.26 6.74
C LYS A 64 -10.74 -27.70 8.03
N SER A 65 -10.01 -28.31 8.96
CA SER A 65 -10.58 -28.71 10.25
C SER A 65 -11.10 -27.52 11.05
N LYS A 66 -10.49 -26.33 10.89
CA LYS A 66 -10.97 -25.08 11.47
C LYS A 66 -12.26 -24.57 10.82
N PHE A 67 -12.35 -24.66 9.49
CA PHE A 67 -13.60 -24.39 8.77
C PHE A 67 -14.73 -25.33 9.23
N ASP A 68 -14.43 -26.62 9.37
CA ASP A 68 -15.40 -27.64 9.81
C ASP A 68 -15.91 -27.36 11.24
N GLN A 69 -15.00 -27.03 12.15
CA GLN A 69 -15.32 -26.65 13.53
C GLN A 69 -16.23 -25.42 13.60
N ALA A 70 -15.98 -24.42 12.73
CA ALA A 70 -16.79 -23.21 12.63
C ALA A 70 -18.09 -23.38 11.79
N GLY A 71 -18.36 -24.58 11.26
CA GLY A 71 -19.54 -24.83 10.44
C GLY A 71 -19.54 -24.16 9.07
N ILE A 72 -18.36 -23.82 8.53
CA ILE A 72 -18.20 -23.16 7.23
C ILE A 72 -17.99 -24.23 6.15
N GLN A 73 -19.01 -24.45 5.30
CA GLN A 73 -18.99 -25.53 4.31
C GLN A 73 -18.23 -25.19 3.02
N GLU A 74 -18.00 -23.90 2.75
CA GLU A 74 -17.33 -23.43 1.54
C GLU A 74 -15.83 -23.25 1.76
N TYR A 75 -15.02 -24.21 1.28
CA TYR A 75 -13.57 -24.07 1.33
C TYR A 75 -13.03 -23.23 0.17
N PRO A 76 -12.09 -22.30 0.45
CA PRO A 76 -11.28 -21.65 -0.57
C PRO A 76 -10.59 -22.63 -1.54
N ARG A 77 -10.81 -22.45 -2.84
CA ARG A 77 -10.26 -23.35 -3.89
C ARG A 77 -8.73 -23.36 -3.95
N ASN A 78 -8.10 -22.26 -3.53
CA ASN A 78 -6.67 -22.03 -3.70
C ASN A 78 -5.84 -22.36 -2.45
N MET A 79 -6.41 -22.97 -1.39
CA MET A 79 -5.67 -23.24 -0.13
C MET A 79 -4.29 -23.86 -0.34
N LYS A 80 -4.18 -24.84 -1.24
CA LYS A 80 -2.89 -25.48 -1.55
C LYS A 80 -1.90 -24.50 -2.20
N LYS A 81 -2.39 -23.65 -3.12
CA LYS A 81 -1.60 -22.69 -3.89
C LYS A 81 -1.06 -21.55 -3.04
N TRP A 82 -1.65 -21.28 -1.89
CA TRP A 82 -1.12 -20.32 -0.91
C TRP A 82 0.29 -20.73 -0.44
N PHE A 83 0.56 -22.04 -0.37
CA PHE A 83 1.84 -22.57 0.09
C PHE A 83 2.76 -23.05 -1.04
N THR A 84 2.21 -23.47 -2.20
CA THR A 84 3.03 -23.99 -3.30
C THR A 84 3.40 -22.93 -4.33
N ASP A 85 2.44 -22.07 -4.67
CA ASP A 85 2.55 -21.12 -5.78
C ASP A 85 2.63 -19.68 -5.25
N GLN A 86 2.67 -19.50 -3.92
CA GLN A 86 2.60 -18.21 -3.21
C GLN A 86 1.46 -17.31 -3.68
N VAL A 87 0.33 -17.91 -4.10
CA VAL A 87 -0.83 -17.15 -4.58
C VAL A 87 -1.51 -16.46 -3.40
N ARG A 88 -1.54 -15.13 -3.44
CA ARG A 88 -2.25 -14.31 -2.46
C ARG A 88 -3.75 -14.30 -2.65
N ILE A 89 -4.48 -14.08 -1.55
CA ILE A 89 -5.87 -13.64 -1.61
C ILE A 89 -5.86 -12.22 -2.20
N LYS A 90 -6.62 -11.97 -3.26
CA LYS A 90 -6.60 -10.68 -3.96
C LYS A 90 -7.45 -9.64 -3.23
N ASP A 91 -7.09 -8.37 -3.35
CA ASP A 91 -7.88 -7.22 -2.89
C ASP A 91 -9.06 -6.96 -3.86
N ARG A 92 -9.97 -7.92 -3.93
CA ARG A 92 -11.26 -7.81 -4.63
C ARG A 92 -12.32 -8.32 -3.69
N GLN A 93 -13.48 -7.67 -3.63
CA GLN A 93 -14.56 -8.01 -2.69
C GLN A 93 -14.83 -9.53 -2.58
N LYS A 94 -15.02 -10.20 -3.72
CA LYS A 94 -15.29 -11.65 -3.76
C LYS A 94 -14.18 -12.52 -3.15
N ASP A 95 -12.93 -12.06 -3.22
CA ASP A 95 -11.77 -12.79 -2.69
C ASP A 95 -11.52 -12.40 -1.23
N ARG A 96 -11.79 -11.14 -0.84
CA ARG A 96 -11.69 -10.65 0.55
C ARG A 96 -12.61 -11.38 1.52
N ARG A 97 -13.77 -11.87 1.06
CA ARG A 97 -14.61 -12.81 1.85
C ARG A 97 -13.80 -13.97 2.43
N THR A 98 -12.82 -14.50 1.68
CA THR A 98 -11.96 -15.59 2.15
C THR A 98 -11.11 -15.20 3.36
N ILE A 99 -10.69 -13.93 3.46
CA ILE A 99 -9.96 -13.42 4.64
C ILE A 99 -10.85 -13.53 5.87
N PHE A 100 -12.09 -13.05 5.78
CA PHE A 100 -13.02 -13.09 6.92
C PHE A 100 -13.50 -14.51 7.24
N GLN A 101 -13.67 -15.39 6.24
CA GLN A 101 -13.89 -16.82 6.51
C GLN A 101 -12.76 -17.43 7.34
N LEU A 102 -11.51 -17.05 7.10
CA LEU A 102 -10.39 -17.46 7.96
C LEU A 102 -10.53 -16.86 9.36
N CYS A 103 -10.90 -15.58 9.48
CA CYS A 103 -11.13 -14.97 10.80
C CYS A 103 -12.18 -15.75 11.61
N PHE A 104 -13.33 -16.09 11.01
CA PHE A 104 -14.35 -16.92 11.66
C PHE A 104 -13.86 -18.34 11.96
N ALA A 105 -13.20 -19.00 11.01
CA ALA A 105 -12.70 -20.37 11.19
C ALA A 105 -11.68 -20.48 12.33
N PHE A 106 -10.89 -19.43 12.55
CA PHE A 106 -9.88 -19.37 13.60
C PHE A 106 -10.38 -18.66 14.87
N GLU A 107 -11.67 -18.33 14.95
CA GLU A 107 -12.31 -17.64 16.09
C GLU A 107 -11.56 -16.37 16.50
N LEU A 108 -11.08 -15.61 15.51
CA LEU A 108 -10.34 -14.37 15.76
C LEU A 108 -11.28 -13.29 16.29
N ASP A 109 -10.83 -12.54 17.29
CA ASP A 109 -11.50 -11.31 17.69
C ASP A 109 -11.26 -10.18 16.66
N VAL A 110 -11.83 -8.99 16.91
CA VAL A 110 -11.68 -7.82 16.03
C VAL A 110 -10.22 -7.40 15.88
N GLN A 111 -9.45 -7.36 16.97
CA GLN A 111 -8.06 -6.93 16.96
C GLN A 111 -7.17 -7.95 16.24
N GLU A 112 -7.40 -9.24 16.47
CA GLU A 112 -6.71 -10.32 15.80
C GLU A 112 -7.05 -10.36 14.30
N SER A 113 -8.30 -10.09 13.93
CA SER A 113 -8.73 -10.00 12.54
C SER A 113 -8.06 -8.84 11.80
N GLU A 114 -8.01 -7.66 12.41
CA GLU A 114 -7.26 -6.49 11.91
C GLU A 114 -5.77 -6.82 11.73
N ALA A 115 -5.15 -7.44 12.74
CA ALA A 115 -3.76 -7.86 12.68
C ALA A 115 -3.51 -8.92 11.59
N PHE A 116 -4.45 -9.86 11.39
CA PHE A 116 -4.37 -10.86 10.32
C PHE A 116 -4.41 -10.21 8.94
N CYS A 117 -5.37 -9.31 8.70
CA CYS A 117 -5.47 -8.52 7.48
C CYS A 117 -4.17 -7.74 7.20
N GLN A 118 -3.70 -6.99 8.20
CA GLN A 118 -2.53 -6.11 8.04
C GLN A 118 -1.22 -6.89 7.91
N LYS A 119 -0.97 -7.88 8.76
CA LYS A 119 0.37 -8.47 8.93
C LYS A 119 0.56 -9.80 8.20
N VAL A 120 -0.53 -10.50 7.88
CA VAL A 120 -0.49 -11.76 7.14
C VAL A 120 -0.95 -11.55 5.69
N CYS A 121 -2.10 -10.91 5.49
CA CYS A 121 -2.60 -10.66 4.14
C CYS A 121 -1.94 -9.44 3.47
N LEU A 122 -1.34 -8.53 4.24
CA LEU A 122 -0.84 -7.22 3.80
C LEU A 122 -1.92 -6.45 3.04
N GLN A 123 -3.10 -6.34 3.67
CA GLN A 123 -4.27 -5.63 3.16
C GLN A 123 -4.91 -4.82 4.29
N ARG A 124 -5.82 -3.90 3.94
CA ARG A 124 -6.66 -3.23 4.93
C ARG A 124 -7.53 -4.22 5.69
N GLY A 125 -7.84 -3.88 6.94
CA GLY A 125 -8.80 -4.57 7.80
C GLY A 125 -10.25 -4.37 7.34
N PHE A 126 -11.18 -4.22 8.27
CA PHE A 126 -12.60 -4.12 7.94
C PHE A 126 -12.91 -2.84 7.15
N ASP A 127 -13.50 -3.00 5.96
CA ASP A 127 -14.10 -1.89 5.23
C ASP A 127 -15.58 -1.75 5.60
N CYS A 128 -15.89 -1.03 6.66
CA CYS A 128 -17.28 -0.87 7.12
C CYS A 128 -18.18 -0.09 6.14
N HIS A 129 -17.65 0.46 5.04
CA HIS A 129 -18.45 0.95 3.91
C HIS A 129 -18.96 -0.16 2.98
N MET A 130 -18.38 -1.35 3.08
CA MET A 130 -18.88 -2.55 2.45
C MET A 130 -19.78 -3.26 3.43
N ILE A 131 -21.09 -3.31 3.12
CA ILE A 131 -22.10 -3.96 3.96
C ILE A 131 -21.63 -5.35 4.44
N GLU A 132 -21.06 -6.13 3.53
CA GLU A 132 -20.54 -7.46 3.84
C GLU A 132 -19.43 -7.45 4.91
N GLU A 133 -18.44 -6.57 4.81
CA GLU A 133 -17.36 -6.47 5.80
C GLU A 133 -17.83 -5.81 7.10
N ALA A 134 -18.79 -4.88 7.03
CA ALA A 134 -19.43 -4.27 8.18
C ALA A 134 -20.23 -5.30 9.00
N VAL A 135 -20.95 -6.21 8.33
CA VAL A 135 -21.63 -7.34 9.00
C VAL A 135 -20.61 -8.31 9.59
N PHE A 136 -19.50 -8.60 8.90
CA PHE A 136 -18.45 -9.45 9.48
C PHE A 136 -17.81 -8.82 10.73
N TYR A 137 -17.55 -7.51 10.72
CA TYR A 137 -17.09 -6.77 11.89
C TYR A 137 -18.05 -6.92 13.07
N TYR A 138 -19.35 -6.65 12.84
CA TYR A 138 -20.38 -6.82 13.86
C TYR A 138 -20.45 -8.27 14.38
N ALA A 139 -20.51 -9.24 13.48
CA ALA A 139 -20.63 -10.65 13.82
C ALA A 139 -19.43 -11.14 14.66
N ILE A 140 -18.20 -10.79 14.28
CA ILE A 140 -17.00 -11.14 15.06
C ILE A 140 -17.05 -10.49 16.44
N LYS A 141 -17.42 -9.22 16.52
CA LYS A 141 -17.52 -8.48 17.79
C LYS A 141 -18.58 -9.06 18.74
N HIS A 142 -19.68 -9.58 18.21
CA HIS A 142 -20.79 -10.15 18.97
C HIS A 142 -20.75 -11.69 19.04
N HIS A 143 -19.64 -12.31 18.63
CA HIS A 143 -19.46 -13.77 18.62
C HIS A 143 -20.53 -14.55 17.86
N LEU A 144 -21.06 -13.96 16.78
CA LEU A 144 -21.94 -14.65 15.84
C LEU A 144 -21.11 -15.56 14.92
N SER A 145 -21.71 -16.66 14.49
CA SER A 145 -21.12 -17.55 13.51
C SER A 145 -21.09 -16.92 12.11
N TYR A 146 -20.24 -17.47 11.25
CA TYR A 146 -20.20 -17.08 9.84
C TYR A 146 -21.57 -17.25 9.15
N ASN A 147 -22.31 -18.31 9.48
CA ASN A 147 -23.63 -18.55 8.88
C ASN A 147 -24.65 -17.49 9.31
N GLU A 148 -24.66 -17.11 10.59
CA GLU A 148 -25.49 -16.00 11.08
C GLU A 148 -25.12 -14.67 10.41
N ALA A 149 -23.82 -14.40 10.23
CA ALA A 149 -23.37 -13.23 9.49
C ALA A 149 -23.87 -13.23 8.03
N MET A 150 -23.83 -14.39 7.36
CA MET A 150 -24.37 -14.55 6.02
C MET A 150 -25.88 -14.35 5.99
N ASP A 151 -26.62 -14.86 6.97
CA ASP A 151 -28.08 -14.67 7.08
C ASP A 151 -28.45 -13.18 7.21
N ILE A 152 -27.66 -12.40 7.95
CA ILE A 152 -27.80 -10.94 8.03
C ILE A 152 -27.53 -10.31 6.64
N ILE A 153 -26.42 -10.68 5.99
CA ILE A 153 -26.06 -10.15 4.66
C ILE A 153 -27.16 -10.40 3.62
N HIS A 154 -27.83 -11.56 3.67
CA HIS A 154 -28.92 -11.89 2.75
C HIS A 154 -30.19 -11.06 2.95
N GLN A 155 -30.37 -10.45 4.13
CA GLN A 155 -31.52 -9.59 4.44
C GLN A 155 -31.33 -8.15 3.98
N VAL A 156 -30.09 -7.70 3.79
CA VAL A 156 -29.78 -6.33 3.39
C VAL A 156 -29.83 -6.20 1.86
N PRO A 157 -30.56 -5.22 1.30
CA PRO A 157 -30.54 -4.95 -0.14
C PRO A 157 -29.13 -4.60 -0.62
N LYS A 158 -28.82 -4.90 -1.89
CA LYS A 158 -27.54 -4.50 -2.49
C LYS A 158 -27.60 -3.02 -2.87
N PRO A 159 -26.58 -2.22 -2.50
CA PRO A 159 -26.51 -0.83 -2.92
C PRO A 159 -26.22 -0.72 -4.42
N ASP A 160 -26.72 0.34 -5.05
CA ASP A 160 -26.37 0.68 -6.42
C ASP A 160 -24.94 1.21 -6.48
N GLN A 161 -24.16 0.74 -7.46
CA GLN A 161 -22.81 1.30 -7.69
C GLN A 161 -22.94 2.66 -8.37
N GLN A 162 -22.59 3.72 -7.64
CA GLN A 162 -22.55 5.08 -8.19
C GLN A 162 -21.13 5.66 -8.14
N PRO A 163 -20.77 6.56 -9.09
CA PRO A 163 -19.52 7.31 -9.00
C PRO A 163 -19.46 8.11 -7.69
N LEU A 164 -18.26 8.18 -7.09
CA LEU A 164 -18.06 8.90 -5.84
C LEU A 164 -18.34 10.41 -6.00
N ASP A 165 -19.35 10.93 -5.31
CA ASP A 165 -19.54 12.38 -5.15
C ASP A 165 -18.66 12.90 -4.00
N LEU A 166 -17.51 13.48 -4.36
CA LEU A 166 -16.58 14.07 -3.40
C LEU A 166 -17.15 15.28 -2.65
N LYS A 167 -18.26 15.87 -3.11
CA LYS A 167 -18.87 17.09 -2.55
C LYS A 167 -20.09 16.83 -1.66
N GLY A 168 -20.63 15.61 -1.64
CA GLY A 168 -21.77 15.23 -0.80
C GLY A 168 -21.40 15.00 0.66
N ASP A 169 -22.43 14.99 1.51
CA ASP A 169 -22.33 14.45 2.87
C ASP A 169 -22.13 12.93 2.78
N VAL A 170 -20.99 12.48 3.28
CA VAL A 170 -20.53 11.09 3.20
C VAL A 170 -20.42 10.56 4.62
N LEU A 171 -21.13 9.46 4.94
CA LEU A 171 -20.85 8.70 6.16
C LEU A 171 -19.39 8.25 6.14
N PHE A 172 -18.63 8.56 7.19
CA PHE A 172 -17.23 8.15 7.30
C PHE A 172 -17.11 6.75 7.91
N THR A 173 -16.05 6.00 7.59
CA THR A 173 -15.88 4.61 8.03
C THR A 173 -15.85 4.52 9.56
N GLN A 174 -15.22 5.51 10.21
CA GLN A 174 -15.20 5.64 11.66
C GLN A 174 -16.59 5.95 12.25
N THR A 175 -17.42 6.73 11.55
CA THR A 175 -18.80 7.00 11.96
C THR A 175 -19.63 5.74 11.88
N ILE A 176 -19.55 5.00 10.75
CA ILE A 176 -20.23 3.72 10.59
C ILE A 176 -19.81 2.74 11.69
N THR A 177 -18.51 2.61 11.93
CA THR A 177 -17.98 1.72 12.98
C THR A 177 -18.51 2.09 14.37
N LYS A 178 -18.53 3.39 14.71
CA LYS A 178 -19.06 3.88 15.99
C LYS A 178 -20.56 3.63 16.16
N GLU A 179 -21.35 3.69 15.08
CA GLU A 179 -22.77 3.32 15.13
C GLU A 179 -22.94 1.81 15.29
N ILE A 180 -22.20 1.00 14.51
CA ILE A 180 -22.21 -0.46 14.63
C ILE A 180 -21.85 -0.90 16.05
N ASP A 181 -20.88 -0.22 16.68
CA ASP A 181 -20.45 -0.51 18.05
C ASP A 181 -21.54 -0.32 19.11
N ARG A 182 -22.60 0.43 18.80
CA ARG A 182 -23.72 0.69 19.72
C ARG A 182 -24.87 -0.30 19.55
N PHE A 183 -24.96 -0.97 18.42
CA PHE A 183 -26.09 -1.84 18.13
C PHE A 183 -26.12 -3.05 19.08
N GLN A 184 -27.30 -3.31 19.62
CA GLN A 184 -27.54 -4.42 20.55
C GLN A 184 -28.16 -5.63 19.88
N SER A 185 -28.62 -5.49 18.62
CA SER A 185 -29.19 -6.59 17.86
C SER A 185 -28.94 -6.48 16.36
N SER A 186 -29.07 -7.61 15.66
CA SER A 186 -28.93 -7.68 14.20
C SER A 186 -30.01 -6.87 13.48
N GLU A 187 -31.19 -6.70 14.08
CA GLU A 187 -32.28 -5.89 13.51
C GLU A 187 -31.90 -4.40 13.47
N GLU A 188 -31.22 -3.88 14.49
CA GLU A 188 -30.73 -2.49 14.49
C GLU A 188 -29.69 -2.26 13.38
N LEU A 189 -28.78 -3.22 13.20
CA LEU A 189 -27.79 -3.21 12.13
C LEU A 189 -28.44 -3.24 10.73
N ILE A 190 -29.41 -4.14 10.52
CA ILE A 190 -30.13 -4.26 9.24
C ILE A 190 -30.92 -2.98 8.95
N ALA A 191 -31.63 -2.42 9.94
CA ALA A 191 -32.36 -1.18 9.79
C ALA A 191 -31.43 -0.02 9.41
N PHE A 192 -30.28 0.09 10.09
CA PHE A 192 -29.27 1.10 9.76
C PHE A 192 -28.79 1.01 8.30
N PHE A 193 -28.51 -0.19 7.78
CA PHE A 193 -28.12 -0.34 6.37
C PHE A 193 -29.24 -0.01 5.41
N ILE A 194 -30.49 -0.36 5.71
CA ILE A 194 -31.65 -0.05 4.87
C ILE A 194 -31.89 1.46 4.82
N ASP A 195 -31.84 2.14 5.97
CA ASP A 195 -32.11 3.56 6.09
C ASP A 195 -31.01 4.44 5.45
N ASN A 196 -29.81 3.89 5.27
CA ASN A 196 -28.64 4.59 4.73
C ASN A 196 -28.08 3.94 3.46
N LEU A 197 -28.87 3.09 2.77
CA LEU A 197 -28.38 2.22 1.70
C LEU A 197 -27.67 2.98 0.56
N ASP A 198 -28.09 4.20 0.27
CA ASP A 198 -27.51 5.10 -0.73
C ASP A 198 -26.10 5.60 -0.37
N GLN A 199 -25.73 5.51 0.91
CA GLN A 199 -24.39 5.85 1.40
C GLN A 199 -23.43 4.66 1.42
N PHE A 200 -23.93 3.46 1.13
CA PHE A 200 -23.13 2.26 0.88
C PHE A 200 -22.95 2.10 -0.64
N GLY A 201 -21.80 1.60 -1.09
CA GLY A 201 -21.55 1.39 -2.54
C GLY A 201 -20.44 2.27 -3.14
N TYR A 202 -19.82 3.14 -2.35
CA TYR A 202 -18.54 3.77 -2.67
C TYR A 202 -17.54 3.58 -1.52
N ASN A 203 -16.27 3.31 -1.87
CA ASN A 203 -15.20 3.10 -0.89
C ASN A 203 -14.13 4.18 -1.06
N ASN A 204 -13.33 4.40 0.00
CA ASN A 204 -12.16 5.28 0.00
C ASN A 204 -12.45 6.77 -0.17
N ALA A 205 -13.65 7.26 0.15
CA ALA A 205 -14.01 8.68 0.00
C ALA A 205 -13.03 9.62 0.70
N THR A 206 -12.72 9.33 1.96
CA THR A 206 -11.71 10.08 2.73
C THR A 206 -10.34 10.02 2.06
N ALA A 207 -9.91 8.83 1.61
CA ALA A 207 -8.61 8.69 0.94
C ALA A 207 -8.53 9.50 -0.36
N TYR A 208 -9.59 9.52 -1.16
CA TYR A 208 -9.63 10.32 -2.39
C TYR A 208 -9.57 11.81 -2.05
N ARG A 209 -10.33 12.27 -1.04
CA ARG A 209 -10.24 13.66 -0.55
C ARG A 209 -8.83 14.00 -0.07
N THR A 210 -8.17 13.11 0.65
CA THR A 210 -6.77 13.28 1.09
C THR A 210 -5.81 13.36 -0.08
N ILE A 211 -5.90 12.45 -1.05
CA ILE A 211 -5.07 12.47 -2.27
C ILE A 211 -5.29 13.76 -3.06
N HIS A 212 -6.54 14.21 -3.20
CA HIS A 212 -6.85 15.50 -3.83
C HIS A 212 -6.17 16.66 -3.09
N HIS A 213 -6.29 16.72 -1.76
CA HIS A 213 -5.69 17.77 -0.96
C HIS A 213 -4.15 17.79 -1.07
N LEU A 214 -3.52 16.62 -0.96
CA LEU A 214 -2.07 16.47 -1.10
C LEU A 214 -1.64 16.89 -2.51
N TRP A 215 -2.33 16.42 -3.55
CA TRP A 215 -2.02 16.75 -4.94
C TRP A 215 -2.20 18.24 -5.25
N ASP A 216 -3.26 18.88 -4.76
CA ASP A 216 -3.50 20.32 -4.90
C ASP A 216 -2.42 21.16 -4.20
N THR A 217 -1.84 20.64 -3.12
CA THR A 217 -0.70 21.26 -2.45
C THR A 217 0.59 21.14 -3.29
N ILE A 218 0.76 20.03 -4.02
CA ILE A 218 1.93 19.76 -4.85
C ILE A 218 1.89 20.55 -6.17
N GLN A 219 0.74 20.54 -6.85
CA GLN A 219 0.61 21.00 -8.23
C GLN A 219 0.43 22.52 -8.37
N GLY A 220 0.54 22.99 -9.61
CA GLY A 220 0.26 24.38 -9.97
C GLY A 220 1.45 25.33 -9.75
N PRO A 221 1.36 26.58 -10.24
CA PRO A 221 2.51 27.48 -10.31
C PRO A 221 3.13 27.83 -8.95
N GLN A 222 2.34 27.79 -7.88
CA GLN A 222 2.77 28.05 -6.50
C GLN A 222 2.78 26.79 -5.63
N GLY A 223 2.59 25.62 -6.25
CA GLY A 223 2.63 24.32 -5.58
C GLY A 223 4.03 23.92 -5.17
N LEU A 224 4.12 22.94 -4.28
CA LEU A 224 5.39 22.46 -3.74
C LEU A 224 6.38 22.04 -4.83
N ALA A 225 5.91 21.37 -5.90
CA ALA A 225 6.80 20.91 -6.97
C ALA A 225 7.51 22.07 -7.69
N ASN A 226 6.81 23.16 -7.99
CA ASN A 226 7.45 24.32 -8.61
C ASN A 226 8.43 25.02 -7.67
N LYS A 227 8.08 25.14 -6.39
CA LYS A 227 8.94 25.77 -5.38
C LYS A 227 10.20 24.96 -5.10
N GLU A 228 10.07 23.64 -5.00
CA GLU A 228 11.22 22.74 -4.84
C GLU A 228 12.14 22.83 -6.07
N ARG A 229 11.57 22.85 -7.27
CA ARG A 229 12.33 22.99 -8.52
C ARG A 229 13.17 24.28 -8.55
N GLU A 230 12.66 25.38 -8.00
CA GLU A 230 13.42 26.63 -7.90
C GLU A 230 14.67 26.51 -7.00
N ILE A 231 14.62 25.63 -5.99
CA ILE A 231 15.78 25.33 -5.13
C ILE A 231 16.74 24.39 -5.86
N LEU A 232 16.23 23.27 -6.38
CA LEU A 232 17.05 22.24 -7.03
C LEU A 232 17.82 22.77 -8.24
N PHE A 233 17.20 23.65 -9.04
CA PHE A 233 17.79 24.22 -10.26
C PHE A 233 18.07 25.72 -10.12
N ALA A 234 18.44 26.18 -8.92
CA ALA A 234 18.71 27.59 -8.67
C ALA A 234 19.81 28.17 -9.59
N GLN A 235 20.76 27.32 -10.02
CA GLN A 235 21.87 27.66 -10.92
C GLN A 235 21.48 27.58 -12.41
N ASP A 236 20.57 26.67 -12.78
CA ASP A 236 20.08 26.44 -14.15
C ASP A 236 18.61 26.82 -14.30
N LYS A 237 18.30 28.10 -14.06
CA LYS A 237 16.92 28.59 -14.14
C LYS A 237 16.34 28.32 -15.53
N PRO A 238 15.29 27.48 -15.67
CA PRO A 238 14.68 27.24 -16.97
C PRO A 238 14.16 28.57 -17.52
N LYS A 239 14.43 28.83 -18.81
CA LYS A 239 14.18 30.12 -19.48
C LYS A 239 12.71 30.57 -19.46
N GLU A 240 11.77 29.69 -19.11
CA GLU A 240 10.39 30.02 -18.80
C GLU A 240 9.84 29.09 -17.70
N ALA A 241 8.95 29.60 -16.84
CA ALA A 241 8.21 28.80 -15.87
C ALA A 241 7.15 27.94 -16.60
N LYS A 242 7.60 26.90 -17.32
CA LYS A 242 6.70 25.94 -17.95
C LYS A 242 5.88 25.26 -16.85
N LYS A 243 4.56 25.25 -17.04
CA LYS A 243 3.64 24.50 -16.18
C LYS A 243 4.04 23.03 -16.23
N LEU A 244 4.46 22.48 -15.09
CA LEU A 244 4.74 21.06 -14.95
C LEU A 244 3.48 20.24 -15.23
N SER A 245 3.60 19.24 -16.09
CA SER A 245 2.54 18.25 -16.29
C SER A 245 2.51 17.27 -15.11
N THR A 246 1.43 16.48 -15.00
CA THR A 246 1.35 15.41 -13.99
C THR A 246 2.53 14.44 -14.09
N TRP A 247 3.00 14.15 -15.30
CA TRP A 247 4.18 13.31 -15.51
C TRP A 247 5.45 13.97 -14.97
N ASP A 248 5.64 15.26 -15.23
CA ASP A 248 6.85 15.98 -14.78
C ASP A 248 6.90 16.04 -13.26
N ILE A 249 5.78 16.39 -12.60
CA ILE A 249 5.66 16.38 -11.14
C ILE A 249 5.92 14.96 -10.61
N TYR A 250 5.34 13.95 -11.24
CA TYR A 250 5.52 12.56 -10.83
C TYR A 250 6.98 12.11 -10.93
N MET A 251 7.69 12.48 -12.00
CA MET A 251 9.14 12.21 -12.14
C MET A 251 9.95 12.97 -11.10
N GLN A 252 9.56 14.20 -10.75
CA GLN A 252 10.23 14.98 -9.71
C GLN A 252 10.06 14.35 -8.33
N ILE A 253 8.86 13.87 -8.00
CA ILE A 253 8.60 13.13 -6.75
C ILE A 253 9.56 11.93 -6.64
N LEU A 254 9.75 11.19 -7.73
CA LEU A 254 10.59 10.00 -7.77
C LEU A 254 12.09 10.26 -7.97
N GLY A 255 12.51 11.51 -8.17
CA GLY A 255 13.93 11.86 -8.38
C GLY A 255 14.46 11.60 -9.79
N PHE A 256 13.57 11.46 -10.77
CA PHE A 256 13.92 11.27 -12.18
C PHE A 256 13.82 12.56 -13.02
N TYR A 257 13.47 13.69 -12.40
CA TYR A 257 13.36 14.98 -13.09
C TYR A 257 14.72 15.70 -13.09
N GLU A 258 15.72 15.11 -13.74
CA GLU A 258 17.07 15.65 -13.83
C GLU A 258 17.52 15.72 -15.30
N PHE A 259 18.41 16.65 -15.60
CA PHE A 259 18.84 16.96 -16.97
C PHE A 259 20.37 17.04 -17.04
N ASP A 260 20.93 16.67 -18.19
CA ASP A 260 22.35 16.89 -18.49
C ASP A 260 22.63 18.36 -18.89
N ASP A 261 23.90 18.67 -19.13
CA ASP A 261 24.35 20.02 -19.53
C ASP A 261 23.65 20.52 -20.82
N ASP A 262 23.29 19.59 -21.72
CA ASP A 262 22.58 19.86 -22.97
C ASP A 262 21.04 19.97 -22.78
N HIS A 263 20.57 19.93 -21.53
CA HIS A 263 19.17 19.96 -21.13
C HIS A 263 18.34 18.76 -21.60
N SER A 264 19.00 17.63 -21.86
CA SER A 264 18.34 16.35 -22.13
C SER A 264 18.01 15.63 -20.82
N PRO A 265 16.85 14.96 -20.71
CA PRO A 265 16.52 14.21 -19.50
C PRO A 265 17.54 13.10 -19.24
N LEU A 266 18.13 13.06 -18.03
CA LEU A 266 19.06 12.01 -17.61
C LEU A 266 18.36 10.65 -17.50
N PHE A 267 17.08 10.66 -17.11
CA PHE A 267 16.26 9.47 -16.96
C PHE A 267 15.13 9.48 -17.99
N ALA A 268 15.24 8.64 -19.02
CA ALA A 268 14.24 8.55 -20.07
C ALA A 268 13.40 7.28 -19.99
N PHE A 269 12.09 7.45 -20.22
CA PHE A 269 11.09 6.37 -20.25
C PHE A 269 10.25 6.49 -21.53
N GLN A 270 10.35 5.50 -22.42
CA GLN A 270 9.75 5.56 -23.76
C GLN A 270 8.22 5.78 -23.74
N ASP A 271 7.50 5.20 -22.76
CA ASP A 271 6.02 5.22 -22.69
C ASP A 271 5.45 5.95 -21.48
N ARG A 272 6.23 6.82 -20.82
CA ARG A 272 5.84 7.43 -19.53
C ARG A 272 5.34 6.38 -18.53
N SER A 273 6.10 5.29 -18.44
CA SER A 273 5.78 4.09 -17.68
C SER A 273 7.02 3.65 -16.93
N LEU A 274 6.85 3.33 -15.64
CA LEU A 274 7.92 2.81 -14.78
C LEU A 274 8.06 1.30 -14.86
N LYS A 275 7.19 0.60 -15.59
CA LYS A 275 7.22 -0.86 -15.70
C LYS A 275 8.62 -1.44 -15.99
N PRO A 276 9.47 -0.84 -16.85
CA PRO A 276 10.81 -1.41 -17.10
C PRO A 276 11.72 -1.47 -15.86
N ILE A 277 11.55 -0.55 -14.90
CA ILE A 277 12.38 -0.51 -13.69
C ILE A 277 11.73 -1.18 -12.50
N LEU A 278 10.40 -1.36 -12.52
CA LEU A 278 9.68 -2.02 -11.42
C LEU A 278 9.59 -3.53 -11.62
N LYS A 279 9.32 -3.98 -12.85
CA LYS A 279 9.03 -5.39 -13.13
C LYS A 279 10.28 -6.24 -13.08
N ASN A 280 10.21 -7.35 -12.33
CA ASN A 280 11.31 -8.31 -12.17
C ASN A 280 12.62 -7.64 -11.71
N ASN A 281 12.54 -6.59 -10.90
CA ASN A 281 13.71 -5.94 -10.34
C ASN A 281 14.07 -6.61 -9.01
N ALA A 282 15.31 -7.11 -8.87
CA ALA A 282 15.76 -7.78 -7.64
C ALA A 282 15.78 -6.85 -6.41
N LEU A 283 15.83 -5.53 -6.65
CA LEU A 283 15.81 -4.49 -5.62
C LEU A 283 14.39 -4.05 -5.23
N LEU A 284 13.35 -4.62 -5.86
CA LEU A 284 11.96 -4.31 -5.53
C LEU A 284 11.15 -5.59 -5.34
N HIS A 285 10.68 -5.82 -4.12
CA HIS A 285 9.84 -6.97 -3.83
C HIS A 285 8.56 -6.95 -4.68
N PRO A 286 8.06 -8.09 -5.22
CA PRO A 286 6.85 -8.14 -6.04
C PRO A 286 5.60 -7.54 -5.38
N LEU A 287 5.53 -7.58 -4.05
CA LEU A 287 4.44 -6.97 -3.26
C LEU A 287 4.51 -5.43 -3.26
N ALA A 288 5.71 -4.85 -3.37
CA ALA A 288 5.89 -3.42 -3.57
C ALA A 288 5.57 -3.02 -5.02
N GLU A 289 5.98 -3.83 -6.00
CA GLU A 289 5.64 -3.66 -7.43
C GLU A 289 4.12 -3.66 -7.68
N ASP A 290 3.39 -4.59 -7.07
CA ASP A 290 1.94 -4.70 -7.26
C ASP A 290 1.23 -3.41 -6.82
N CYS A 291 0.39 -2.85 -7.69
CA CYS A 291 -0.29 -1.58 -7.45
C CYS A 291 0.68 -0.41 -7.08
N PHE A 292 1.95 -0.45 -7.48
CA PHE A 292 2.85 0.70 -7.33
C PHE A 292 2.21 1.95 -7.95
N PRO A 293 2.20 3.12 -7.28
CA PRO A 293 1.57 4.31 -7.82
C PRO A 293 2.13 4.63 -9.20
N ASP A 294 1.30 5.07 -10.13
CA ASP A 294 1.78 5.56 -11.41
C ASP A 294 0.94 6.76 -11.86
N ARG A 295 1.39 7.45 -12.91
CA ARG A 295 0.67 8.61 -13.46
C ARG A 295 -0.79 8.28 -13.79
N GLN A 296 -1.05 7.11 -14.38
CA GLN A 296 -2.40 6.77 -14.84
C GLN A 296 -3.32 6.47 -13.66
N GLY A 297 -2.83 5.75 -12.66
CA GLY A 297 -3.50 5.47 -11.40
C GLY A 297 -3.86 6.75 -10.67
N LEU A 298 -2.89 7.65 -10.49
CA LEU A 298 -3.10 8.96 -9.89
C LEU A 298 -4.15 9.78 -10.65
N GLU A 299 -4.02 9.92 -11.98
CA GLU A 299 -4.99 10.67 -12.78
C GLU A 299 -6.39 10.07 -12.72
N HIS A 300 -6.52 8.75 -12.64
CA HIS A 300 -7.82 8.11 -12.48
C HIS A 300 -8.42 8.39 -11.09
N ILE A 301 -7.61 8.33 -10.02
CA ILE A 301 -8.05 8.67 -8.66
C ILE A 301 -8.53 10.12 -8.63
N LEU A 302 -7.76 11.05 -9.20
CA LEU A 302 -8.11 12.48 -9.28
C LEU A 302 -9.36 12.78 -10.13
N ARG A 303 -9.81 11.84 -10.96
CA ARG A 303 -11.07 11.92 -11.71
C ARG A 303 -12.24 11.23 -10.99
N GLY A 304 -12.02 10.70 -9.79
CA GLY A 304 -13.02 9.95 -9.03
C GLY A 304 -13.27 8.53 -9.54
N ALA A 305 -12.39 7.98 -10.40
CA ALA A 305 -12.56 6.61 -10.88
C ALA A 305 -12.18 5.60 -9.79
N HIS A 306 -13.01 4.57 -9.58
CA HIS A 306 -12.72 3.51 -8.61
C HIS A 306 -11.41 2.77 -8.93
N LYS A 307 -10.59 2.59 -7.89
CA LYS A 307 -9.33 1.84 -7.89
C LYS A 307 -9.27 0.88 -6.70
N SER A 308 -8.33 -0.07 -6.77
CA SER A 308 -8.07 -0.99 -5.67
C SER A 308 -7.66 -0.21 -4.41
N ASN A 309 -7.96 -0.78 -3.25
CA ASN A 309 -7.60 -0.18 -1.98
C ASN A 309 -6.08 -0.01 -1.87
N GLU A 310 -5.34 -0.99 -2.38
CA GLU A 310 -3.87 -0.95 -2.36
C GLU A 310 -3.29 0.18 -3.20
N LEU A 311 -3.78 0.41 -4.42
CA LEU A 311 -3.28 1.51 -5.25
C LEU A 311 -3.56 2.88 -4.61
N VAL A 312 -4.74 3.04 -4.00
CA VAL A 312 -5.13 4.27 -3.31
C VAL A 312 -4.25 4.49 -2.06
N ARG A 313 -4.07 3.46 -1.24
CA ARG A 313 -3.20 3.50 -0.05
C ARG A 313 -1.77 3.87 -0.42
N LYS A 314 -1.16 3.17 -1.38
CA LYS A 314 0.21 3.43 -1.84
C LYS A 314 0.37 4.83 -2.42
N THR A 315 -0.61 5.31 -3.19
CA THR A 315 -0.60 6.67 -3.73
C THR A 315 -0.61 7.71 -2.62
N MET A 316 -1.43 7.52 -1.58
CA MET A 316 -1.49 8.42 -0.44
C MET A 316 -0.18 8.44 0.35
N ILE A 317 0.47 7.29 0.57
CA ILE A 317 1.79 7.20 1.23
C ILE A 317 2.83 8.01 0.46
N LEU A 318 2.96 7.79 -0.85
CA LEU A 318 3.92 8.50 -1.70
C LEU A 318 3.72 10.02 -1.65
N LEU A 319 2.48 10.48 -1.80
CA LEU A 319 2.18 11.91 -1.81
C LEU A 319 2.36 12.55 -0.42
N ALA A 320 1.95 11.86 0.65
CA ALA A 320 2.10 12.37 2.02
C ALA A 320 3.58 12.52 2.39
N PHE A 321 4.40 11.52 2.08
CA PHE A 321 5.85 11.56 2.29
C PHE A 321 6.50 12.74 1.54
N TYR A 322 6.20 12.88 0.24
CA TYR A 322 6.73 13.97 -0.57
C TYR A 322 6.29 15.35 -0.05
N VAL A 323 5.00 15.52 0.28
CA VAL A 323 4.47 16.79 0.80
C VAL A 323 5.15 17.19 2.10
N TYR A 324 5.34 16.24 3.02
CA TYR A 324 5.97 16.51 4.32
C TYR A 324 7.40 17.02 4.13
N TRP A 325 8.24 16.22 3.46
CA TRP A 325 9.66 16.55 3.33
C TRP A 325 9.90 17.75 2.42
N THR A 326 9.10 17.95 1.37
CA THR A 326 9.23 19.15 0.55
C THR A 326 8.87 20.42 1.33
N LYS A 327 7.82 20.39 2.16
CA LYS A 327 7.49 21.53 3.05
C LYS A 327 8.64 21.81 4.03
N TRP A 328 9.25 20.75 4.56
CA TRP A 328 10.38 20.84 5.47
C TRP A 328 11.59 21.50 4.76
N CYS A 329 11.99 21.03 3.58
CA CYS A 329 13.10 21.60 2.80
C CYS A 329 12.87 23.08 2.46
N LEU A 330 11.65 23.42 2.02
CA LEU A 330 11.28 24.81 1.68
C LEU A 330 11.33 25.74 2.90
N LYS A 331 10.93 25.27 4.08
CA LYS A 331 10.95 26.05 5.31
C LYS A 331 12.38 26.38 5.75
N ASN A 332 13.29 25.42 5.61
CA ASN A 332 14.68 25.56 6.02
C ASN A 332 15.57 26.20 4.94
N ARG A 333 15.04 26.40 3.72
CA ARG A 333 15.76 26.95 2.55
C ARG A 333 17.03 26.18 2.18
N ASP A 334 17.06 24.90 2.52
CA ASP A 334 18.19 24.05 2.29
C ASP A 334 17.67 22.64 2.03
N ALA A 335 18.05 22.08 0.89
CA ALA A 335 17.75 20.71 0.52
C ALA A 335 18.75 19.73 1.16
N THR A 336 19.81 20.23 1.81
CA THR A 336 20.99 19.49 2.28
C THR A 336 21.16 19.53 3.80
N ILE A 337 20.09 19.77 4.58
CA ILE A 337 20.17 19.71 6.06
C ILE A 337 19.71 18.35 6.59
N ILE A 338 20.54 17.83 7.51
CA ILE A 338 20.33 16.67 8.37
C ILE A 338 19.00 16.79 9.15
N THR A 339 18.09 15.88 8.87
CA THR A 339 16.88 15.72 9.68
C THR A 339 17.22 15.13 11.05
N ASN A 340 16.40 15.40 12.08
CA ASN A 340 16.58 14.78 13.39
C ASN A 340 15.46 13.78 13.64
N ALA A 341 15.67 12.88 14.60
CA ALA A 341 14.71 11.84 14.97
C ALA A 341 13.30 12.37 15.30
N GLU A 342 13.18 13.61 15.80
CA GLU A 342 11.87 14.21 16.10
C GLU A 342 11.09 14.55 14.81
N ASP A 343 11.77 15.06 13.79
CA ASP A 343 11.15 15.37 12.50
C ASP A 343 10.75 14.08 11.76
N CYS A 344 11.57 13.03 11.81
CA CYS A 344 11.23 11.71 11.28
C CYS A 344 9.98 11.12 11.98
N GLN A 345 9.93 11.23 13.31
CA GLN A 345 8.78 10.78 14.10
C GLN A 345 7.50 11.58 13.77
N ARG A 346 7.62 12.89 13.53
CA ARG A 346 6.49 13.72 13.09
C ARG A 346 6.01 13.33 11.70
N CYS A 347 6.92 13.05 10.75
CA CYS A 347 6.57 12.53 9.43
C CYS A 347 5.77 11.21 9.56
N TYR A 348 6.29 10.26 10.36
CA TYR A 348 5.61 8.99 10.62
C TYR A 348 4.20 9.19 11.19
N TYR A 349 4.02 10.09 12.17
CA TYR A 349 2.71 10.36 12.74
C TYR A 349 1.76 11.03 11.74
N GLU A 350 2.21 11.99 10.94
CA GLU A 350 1.38 12.68 9.95
C GLU A 350 0.93 11.71 8.84
N MET A 351 1.84 10.88 8.33
CA MET A 351 1.50 9.86 7.35
C MET A 351 0.48 8.87 7.90
N ASN A 352 0.70 8.35 9.12
CA ASN A 352 -0.23 7.41 9.74
C ASN A 352 -1.58 8.04 10.10
N HIS A 353 -1.61 9.33 10.43
CA HIS A 353 -2.86 10.06 10.62
C HIS A 353 -3.71 10.02 9.35
N TYR A 354 -3.14 10.34 8.18
CA TYR A 354 -3.85 10.24 6.90
C TYR A 354 -4.34 8.82 6.59
N LEU A 355 -3.51 7.80 6.87
CA LEU A 355 -3.89 6.39 6.67
C LEU A 355 -5.07 6.00 7.54
N VAL A 356 -4.99 6.24 8.85
CA VAL A 356 -5.99 5.82 9.84
C VAL A 356 -7.31 6.59 9.65
N GLU A 357 -7.27 7.88 9.34
CA GLU A 357 -8.48 8.64 9.02
C GLU A 357 -9.18 8.11 7.76
N ALA A 358 -8.41 7.63 6.79
CA ALA A 358 -8.91 7.00 5.58
C ALA A 358 -9.32 5.52 5.73
N GLY A 359 -9.22 4.94 6.93
CA GLY A 359 -9.57 3.54 7.19
C GLY A 359 -8.53 2.54 6.68
N TYR A 360 -7.28 2.97 6.49
CA TYR A 360 -6.15 2.12 6.17
C TYR A 360 -5.28 1.82 7.40
N PRO A 361 -4.61 0.66 7.42
CA PRO A 361 -3.64 0.36 8.46
C PRO A 361 -2.43 1.29 8.37
N ALA A 362 -1.88 1.62 9.54
CA ALA A 362 -0.62 2.32 9.68
C ALA A 362 0.52 1.62 8.93
N LEU A 363 1.59 2.37 8.66
CA LEU A 363 2.82 1.87 8.06
C LEU A 363 3.36 0.69 8.87
N TYR A 364 3.75 -0.35 8.16
CA TYR A 364 4.24 -1.60 8.75
C TYR A 364 5.54 -2.03 8.06
N ALA A 365 6.63 -2.14 8.83
CA ALA A 365 7.94 -2.53 8.29
C ALA A 365 7.91 -3.89 7.56
N GLY A 366 6.98 -4.79 7.92
CA GLY A 366 6.78 -6.06 7.23
C GLY A 366 6.09 -5.97 5.87
N ASN A 367 5.59 -4.80 5.46
CA ASN A 367 5.09 -4.53 4.13
C ASN A 367 6.25 -3.94 3.28
N PRO A 368 6.67 -4.59 2.19
CA PRO A 368 7.81 -4.14 1.40
C PRO A 368 7.66 -2.73 0.79
N TYR A 369 6.43 -2.28 0.53
CA TYR A 369 6.20 -0.92 0.05
C TYR A 369 6.35 0.11 1.16
N ASP A 370 5.78 -0.16 2.34
CA ASP A 370 5.88 0.73 3.49
C ASP A 370 7.33 0.84 3.97
N TRP A 371 8.06 -0.28 3.91
CA TRP A 371 9.46 -0.36 4.27
C TRP A 371 10.31 0.67 3.53
N ILE A 372 10.10 0.88 2.23
CA ILE A 372 10.84 1.88 1.43
C ILE A 372 10.79 3.26 2.08
N PHE A 373 9.62 3.65 2.60
CA PHE A 373 9.44 4.96 3.24
C PHE A 373 9.94 4.96 4.68
N LEU A 374 9.77 3.87 5.42
CA LEU A 374 10.26 3.75 6.80
C LEU A 374 11.79 3.77 6.85
N TYR A 375 12.44 3.07 5.92
CA TYR A 375 13.88 3.12 5.66
C TYR A 375 14.31 4.55 5.31
N ALA A 376 13.69 5.17 4.30
CA ALA A 376 14.05 6.52 3.91
C ALA A 376 13.90 7.53 5.06
N MET A 377 12.90 7.38 5.94
CA MET A 377 12.70 8.25 7.10
C MET A 377 13.80 8.13 8.18
N GLN A 378 14.64 7.09 8.18
CA GLN A 378 15.74 7.00 9.15
C GLN A 378 17.01 7.75 8.72
N ASP A 379 17.11 8.08 7.44
CA ASP A 379 18.27 8.75 6.90
C ASP A 379 18.23 10.26 7.18
N ASP A 380 19.41 10.89 7.19
CA ASP A 380 19.55 12.32 7.37
C ASP A 380 18.84 13.11 6.25
N TYR A 381 18.67 12.51 5.06
CA TYR A 381 18.03 13.10 3.88
C TYR A 381 16.89 12.23 3.33
N PRO A 382 15.72 12.15 4.00
CA PRO A 382 14.71 11.15 3.66
C PRO A 382 14.19 11.20 2.23
N LEU A 383 13.94 12.41 1.71
CA LEU A 383 13.48 12.56 0.33
C LEU A 383 14.54 12.14 -0.69
N ASP A 384 15.81 12.44 -0.42
CA ASP A 384 16.91 12.08 -1.33
C ASP A 384 17.24 10.60 -1.23
N THR A 385 17.16 10.00 -0.04
CA THR A 385 17.31 8.55 0.17
C THR A 385 16.23 7.76 -0.56
N PHE A 386 14.97 8.22 -0.52
CA PHE A 386 13.92 7.65 -1.34
C PHE A 386 14.23 7.75 -2.85
N ARG A 387 14.68 8.93 -3.31
CA ARG A 387 15.04 9.16 -4.71
C ARG A 387 16.24 8.34 -5.14
N TYR A 388 17.22 8.15 -4.26
CA TYR A 388 18.40 7.34 -4.49
C TYR A 388 18.01 5.87 -4.66
N PHE A 389 17.15 5.34 -3.77
CA PHE A 389 16.55 4.02 -3.96
C PHE A 389 15.89 3.87 -5.34
N MET A 390 15.08 4.86 -5.77
CA MET A 390 14.46 4.84 -7.10
C MET A 390 15.48 4.85 -8.25
N LYS A 391 16.59 5.61 -8.11
CA LYS A 391 17.68 5.63 -9.08
C LYS A 391 18.44 4.31 -9.14
N GLU A 392 18.65 3.64 -8.00
CA GLU A 392 19.22 2.29 -7.98
C GLU A 392 18.35 1.28 -8.72
N LEU A 393 17.01 1.36 -8.59
CA LEU A 393 16.11 0.54 -9.42
C LEU A 393 16.33 0.78 -10.92
N TYR A 394 16.54 2.03 -11.31
CA TYR A 394 16.77 2.42 -12.70
C TYR A 394 18.10 1.87 -13.22
N VAL A 395 19.19 2.06 -12.46
CA VAL A 395 20.55 1.61 -12.82
C VAL A 395 20.61 0.08 -12.91
N HIS A 396 20.04 -0.62 -11.92
CA HIS A 396 20.04 -2.09 -11.89
C HIS A 396 19.36 -2.70 -13.13
N ASN A 397 18.28 -2.07 -13.62
CA ASN A 397 17.55 -2.50 -14.81
C ASN A 397 17.91 -1.72 -16.08
N GLN A 398 18.99 -0.92 -16.09
CA GLN A 398 19.34 -0.04 -17.21
C GLN A 398 19.58 -0.81 -18.53
N ASN A 399 20.14 -2.02 -18.43
CA ASN A 399 20.35 -2.90 -19.59
C ASN A 399 19.04 -3.39 -20.23
N LEU A 400 17.91 -3.37 -19.50
CA LEU A 400 16.57 -3.68 -20.03
C LEU A 400 15.90 -2.46 -20.68
N LEU A 401 16.30 -1.25 -20.28
CA LEU A 401 15.83 0.02 -20.85
C LEU A 401 16.48 0.33 -22.19
N TYR A 402 17.75 -0.06 -22.35
CA TYR A 402 18.54 0.06 -23.57
C TYR A 402 19.25 -1.27 -23.83
N PRO A 403 18.63 -2.22 -24.55
CA PRO A 403 19.37 -3.38 -25.02
C PRO A 403 20.54 -2.86 -25.82
N LEU A 404 21.78 -3.18 -25.42
CA LEU A 404 22.95 -2.93 -26.25
C LEU A 404 22.59 -3.45 -27.64
N ALA A 405 22.56 -2.57 -28.63
CA ALA A 405 22.45 -3.01 -30.01
C ALA A 405 23.60 -3.98 -30.20
N ASP A 406 23.29 -5.26 -30.44
CA ASP A 406 24.27 -6.28 -30.76
C ASP A 406 25.28 -5.62 -31.70
N ALA A 407 26.53 -5.53 -31.22
CA ALA A 407 27.66 -5.28 -32.08
C ALA A 407 27.74 -6.50 -33.00
N SER A 408 26.89 -6.49 -34.03
CA SER A 408 27.03 -7.32 -35.19
C SER A 408 28.35 -6.90 -35.80
N GLU A 409 29.40 -7.63 -35.43
CA GLU A 409 30.55 -7.86 -36.26
C GLU A 409 30.01 -8.14 -37.67
N LYS A 410 30.03 -7.12 -38.52
CA LYS A 410 29.91 -7.33 -39.95
C LYS A 410 31.11 -8.19 -40.32
N PRO A 411 30.93 -9.37 -40.93
CA PRO A 411 32.04 -10.07 -41.52
C PRO A 411 32.60 -9.14 -42.60
N GLU A 412 33.88 -8.79 -42.49
CA GLU A 412 34.60 -8.16 -43.59
C GLU A 412 34.48 -9.06 -44.82
N ALA A 413 34.00 -8.47 -45.92
CA ALA A 413 33.91 -9.10 -47.24
C ALA A 413 35.11 -8.70 -48.10
#